data_AF-A0A1X6P2L9-F1
#
_entry.id   AF-A0A1X6P2L9-F1
#
_cell.length_a   1.000
_cell.length_b   1.000
_cell.length_c   1.000
_cell.angle_alpha   90.00
_cell.angle_beta   90.00
_cell.angle_gamma   90.00
#
_symmetry.space_group_name_H-M   'P 1'
#
loop_
_entity.id
_entity.type
_entity.pdbx_description
1 polymer ?
#
loop_
_entity_poly.entity_id
_entity_poly.type
_entity_poly.pdbx_seq_one_letter_code
_entity_poly.pdbx_strand_id
1 'polypeptide(L)'
;MLTWPRADSFTRPIHEIWSAEEIPGYEAVVERPMDLGTVLRNADTGAYITPTGAFDATACANDVLRTFANAMSYNAAGTTFHNHAKALTTRFRRRLEKLPPSPLPPPPPSVPAAALAVPPRPPRGGGSGKGAPKGAA
;
A
#
# COMPACT_ATOMS: atom_id res chain seq x y z
N MET A 1 18.32 -14.99 2.93
CA MET A 1 17.76 -15.51 4.21
C MET A 1 17.80 -14.38 5.24
N LEU A 2 16.72 -14.12 6.00
CA LEU A 2 16.70 -13.08 7.03
C LEU A 2 17.76 -13.40 8.10
N THR A 3 18.80 -12.58 8.22
CA THR A 3 19.92 -12.80 9.16
C THR A 3 19.76 -12.06 10.49
N TRP A 4 18.57 -11.55 10.78
CA TRP A 4 18.34 -10.78 12.00
C TRP A 4 18.13 -11.73 13.18
N PRO A 5 19.02 -11.72 14.19
CA PRO A 5 18.81 -12.54 15.38
C PRO A 5 17.45 -12.23 15.97
N ARG A 6 16.70 -13.28 16.34
CA ARG A 6 15.32 -13.22 16.89
C ARG A 6 14.20 -13.05 15.86
N ALA A 7 14.51 -12.96 14.56
CA ALA A 7 13.49 -12.88 13.53
C ALA A 7 12.88 -14.25 13.17
N ASP A 8 13.54 -15.36 13.55
CA ASP A 8 13.18 -16.72 13.12
C ASP A 8 11.72 -17.08 13.46
N SER A 9 11.24 -16.67 14.64
CA SER A 9 9.86 -16.89 15.10
C SER A 9 8.79 -16.10 14.36
N PHE A 10 9.18 -15.20 13.45
CA PHE A 10 8.28 -14.35 12.67
C PHE A 10 8.30 -14.71 11.18
N THR A 11 8.92 -15.82 10.78
CA THR A 11 9.13 -16.16 9.36
C THR A 11 8.02 -17.00 8.72
N ARG A 12 7.06 -17.48 9.52
CA ARG A 12 5.94 -18.30 9.05
C ARG A 12 4.64 -17.89 9.74
N PRO A 13 3.48 -18.19 9.15
CA PRO A 13 2.19 -17.94 9.78
C PRO A 13 2.09 -18.59 11.16
N ILE A 14 1.50 -17.87 12.13
CA ILE A 14 1.39 -18.31 13.53
C ILE A 14 0.76 -19.71 13.66
N HIS A 15 -0.29 -19.99 12.88
CA HIS A 15 -1.04 -21.26 12.88
C HIS A 15 -0.30 -22.42 12.21
N GLU A 16 0.82 -22.15 11.52
CA GLU A 16 1.70 -23.22 11.04
C GLU A 16 2.76 -23.63 12.06
N ILE A 17 2.95 -22.82 13.11
CA ILE A 17 3.97 -23.04 14.15
C ILE A 17 3.33 -23.56 15.43
N TRP A 18 2.17 -23.01 15.81
CA TRP A 18 1.51 -23.27 17.09
C TRP A 18 0.07 -23.75 16.90
N SER A 19 -0.37 -24.66 17.76
CA SER A 19 -1.77 -25.12 17.81
C SER A 19 -2.68 -24.09 18.48
N ALA A 20 -4.00 -24.21 18.28
CA ALA A 20 -4.97 -23.29 18.88
C ALA A 20 -4.92 -23.29 20.43
N GLU A 21 -4.56 -24.43 21.03
CA GLU A 21 -4.36 -24.59 22.48
C GLU A 21 -3.12 -23.86 22.99
N GLU A 22 -2.08 -23.74 22.16
CA GLU A 22 -0.83 -23.04 22.51
C GLU A 22 -0.95 -21.51 22.34
N ILE A 23 -1.87 -21.06 21.48
CA ILE A 23 -2.18 -19.64 21.24
C ILE A 23 -3.67 -19.33 21.51
N PRO A 24 -4.14 -19.53 22.75
CA PRO A 24 -5.55 -19.37 23.08
C PRO A 24 -6.01 -17.94 22.80
N GLY A 25 -7.16 -17.83 22.12
CA GLY A 25 -7.81 -16.54 21.83
C GLY A 25 -7.05 -15.63 20.86
N TYR A 26 -6.05 -16.14 20.13
CA TYR A 26 -5.23 -15.31 19.24
C TYR A 26 -6.07 -14.50 18.23
N GLU A 27 -7.05 -15.12 17.57
CA GLU A 27 -7.93 -14.45 16.60
C GLU A 27 -8.83 -13.37 17.22
N ALA A 28 -9.07 -13.44 18.53
CA ALA A 28 -9.81 -12.39 19.25
C ALA A 28 -8.96 -11.14 19.52
N VAL A 29 -7.63 -11.27 19.48
CA VAL A 29 -6.67 -10.18 19.73
C VAL A 29 -6.06 -9.66 18.43
N VAL A 30 -5.80 -10.55 17.47
CA VAL A 30 -5.12 -10.25 16.21
C VAL A 30 -6.09 -10.40 15.05
N GLU A 31 -6.59 -9.26 14.57
CA GLU A 31 -7.56 -9.21 13.46
C GLU A 31 -6.97 -9.61 12.11
N ARG A 32 -5.69 -9.30 11.88
CA ARG A 32 -5.03 -9.50 10.59
C ARG A 32 -3.66 -10.16 10.81
N PRO A 33 -3.60 -11.49 10.85
CA PRO A 33 -2.33 -12.22 10.95
C PRO A 33 -1.36 -11.83 9.83
N MET A 34 -0.06 -11.79 10.15
CA MET A 34 1.01 -11.51 9.19
C MET A 34 2.32 -12.06 9.72
N ASP A 35 3.20 -12.47 8.81
CA ASP A 35 4.54 -12.97 9.08
C ASP A 35 5.50 -12.54 7.96
N LEU A 36 6.80 -12.52 8.24
CA LEU A 36 7.83 -12.04 7.32
C LEU A 36 7.99 -12.94 6.08
N GLY A 37 7.63 -14.23 6.16
CA GLY A 37 7.61 -15.13 5.00
C GLY A 37 6.47 -14.77 4.05
N THR A 38 5.29 -14.48 4.58
CA THR A 38 4.15 -13.95 3.80
C THR A 38 4.48 -12.59 3.20
N VAL A 39 5.09 -11.66 3.94
CA VAL A 39 5.52 -10.37 3.37
C VAL A 39 6.49 -10.56 2.21
N LEU A 40 7.48 -11.44 2.37
CA LEU A 40 8.43 -11.75 1.30
C LEU A 40 7.72 -12.31 0.07
N ARG A 41 6.86 -13.31 0.25
CA ARG A 41 6.06 -13.90 -0.83
C ARG A 41 5.17 -12.86 -1.51
N ASN A 42 4.55 -11.96 -0.76
CA ASN A 42 3.72 -10.88 -1.30
C ASN A 42 4.54 -9.93 -2.17
N ALA A 43 5.76 -9.59 -1.76
CA ALA A 43 6.66 -8.79 -2.57
C ALA A 43 7.06 -9.52 -3.86
N ASP A 44 7.44 -10.80 -3.76
CA ASP A 44 7.87 -11.62 -4.90
C ASP A 44 6.75 -11.87 -5.92
N THR A 45 5.51 -11.99 -5.45
CA THR A 45 4.32 -12.24 -6.29
C THR A 45 3.65 -10.97 -6.79
N GLY A 46 4.21 -9.78 -6.49
CA GLY A 46 3.70 -8.51 -6.97
C GLY A 46 2.47 -7.98 -6.24
N ALA A 47 2.15 -8.48 -5.05
CA ALA A 47 1.02 -8.01 -4.24
C ALA A 47 1.17 -6.55 -3.77
N TYR A 48 2.40 -6.02 -3.80
CA TYR A 48 2.70 -4.62 -3.50
C TYR A 48 2.94 -3.79 -4.77
N ILE A 49 2.50 -4.23 -5.95
CA ILE A 49 2.58 -3.45 -7.18
C ILE A 49 1.29 -2.63 -7.34
N THR A 50 1.44 -1.31 -7.50
CA THR A 50 0.31 -0.40 -7.75
C THR A 50 -0.26 -0.63 -9.15
N PRO A 51 -1.47 -0.13 -9.45
CA PRO A 51 -2.01 -0.14 -10.81
C PRO A 51 -1.12 0.56 -11.85
N THR A 52 -0.23 1.45 -11.42
CA THR A 52 0.74 2.14 -12.28
C THR A 52 2.02 1.32 -12.52
N GLY A 53 2.14 0.12 -11.96
CA GLY A 53 3.31 -0.74 -12.06
C GLY A 53 4.44 -0.41 -11.09
N ALA A 54 4.25 0.56 -10.18
CA ALA A 54 5.25 0.94 -9.19
C ALA A 54 5.16 0.07 -7.94
N PHE A 55 6.29 -0.17 -7.26
CA PHE A 55 6.30 -0.87 -5.98
C PHE A 55 5.82 0.05 -4.85
N ASP A 56 4.75 -0.33 -4.17
CA ASP A 56 4.24 0.32 -2.97
C ASP A 56 5.06 -0.11 -1.74
N ALA A 57 6.18 0.58 -1.56
CA ALA A 57 7.04 0.38 -0.40
C ALA A 57 6.32 0.64 0.94
N THR A 58 5.29 1.50 0.94
CA THR A 58 4.51 1.82 2.14
C THR A 58 3.65 0.63 2.54
N ALA A 59 2.95 0.01 1.59
CA ALA A 59 2.15 -1.19 1.84
C ALA A 59 3.02 -2.35 2.37
N CYS A 60 4.18 -2.59 1.75
CA CYS A 60 5.13 -3.61 2.21
C CYS A 60 5.64 -3.31 3.63
N ALA A 61 6.06 -2.07 3.91
CA ALA A 61 6.54 -1.68 5.24
C ALA A 61 5.45 -1.81 6.31
N ASN A 62 4.19 -1.52 5.97
CA ASN A 62 3.06 -1.67 6.86
C ASN A 62 2.84 -3.13 7.27
N ASP A 63 2.99 -4.09 6.36
CA ASP A 63 2.84 -5.51 6.71
C ASP A 63 4.02 -6.06 7.53
N VAL A 64 5.24 -5.56 7.31
CA VAL A 64 6.38 -5.85 8.22
C VAL A 64 6.07 -5.35 9.62
N LEU A 65 5.62 -4.10 9.75
CA LEU A 65 5.28 -3.52 11.04
C LEU A 65 4.08 -4.20 11.70
N ARG A 66 3.10 -4.65 10.91
CA ARG A 66 1.93 -5.43 11.36
C ARG A 66 2.36 -6.73 12.02
N THR A 67 3.33 -7.44 11.44
CA THR A 67 3.88 -8.68 12.00
C THR A 67 4.33 -8.47 13.46
N PHE A 68 5.08 -7.41 13.72
CA PHE A 68 5.57 -7.10 15.07
C PHE A 68 4.49 -6.51 15.97
N ALA A 69 3.59 -5.70 15.42
CA ALA A 69 2.46 -5.13 16.18
C ALA A 69 1.54 -6.24 16.72
N ASN A 70 1.18 -7.21 15.89
CA ASN A 70 0.38 -8.37 16.29
C ASN A 70 1.03 -9.13 17.46
N ALA A 71 2.34 -9.37 17.36
CA ALA A 71 3.08 -10.04 18.42
C ALA A 71 3.09 -9.22 19.73
N MET A 72 3.24 -7.89 19.66
CA MET A 72 3.18 -7.04 20.86
C MET A 72 1.76 -6.90 21.45
N SER A 73 0.72 -7.01 20.62
CA SER A 73 -0.68 -6.99 21.07
C SER A 73 -1.07 -8.27 21.79
N TYR A 74 -0.69 -9.43 21.25
CA TYR A 74 -1.00 -10.72 21.83
C TYR A 74 -0.15 -11.04 23.07
N ASN A 75 1.16 -10.76 22.99
CA ASN A 75 2.09 -11.10 24.05
C ASN A 75 2.23 -9.95 25.06
N ALA A 76 2.08 -10.27 26.34
CA ALA A 76 2.26 -9.31 27.42
C ALA A 76 3.65 -8.64 27.40
N ALA A 77 3.72 -7.37 27.79
CA ALA A 77 4.97 -6.63 27.87
C ALA A 77 5.98 -7.33 28.78
N GLY A 78 7.26 -7.37 28.36
CA GLY A 78 8.34 -8.03 29.09
C GLY A 78 8.55 -9.51 28.73
N THR A 79 7.63 -10.14 28.02
CA THR A 79 7.81 -11.51 27.48
C THR A 79 8.80 -11.53 26.31
N THR A 80 9.36 -12.71 26.03
CA THR A 80 10.38 -12.92 24.99
C THR A 80 9.91 -12.41 23.61
N PHE A 81 8.75 -12.84 23.14
CA PHE A 81 8.24 -12.45 21.81
C PHE A 81 7.86 -10.97 21.72
N HIS A 82 7.29 -10.40 22.79
CA HIS A 82 7.02 -8.97 22.86
C HIS A 82 8.33 -8.16 22.73
N ASN A 83 9.36 -8.53 23.50
CA ASN A 83 10.65 -7.84 23.47
C ASN A 83 11.36 -8.00 22.12
N HIS A 84 11.29 -9.18 21.51
CA HIS A 84 11.82 -9.43 20.16
C HIS A 84 11.11 -8.54 19.12
N ALA A 85 9.78 -8.52 19.13
CA ALA A 85 8.98 -7.69 18.22
C ALA A 85 9.27 -6.19 18.39
N LYS A 86 9.41 -5.72 19.63
CA LYS A 86 9.80 -4.33 19.93
C LYS A 86 11.18 -3.98 19.36
N ALA A 87 12.18 -4.84 19.59
CA ALA A 87 13.54 -4.63 19.09
C ALA A 87 13.61 -4.63 17.55
N LEU A 88 12.88 -5.56 16.91
CA LEU A 88 12.80 -5.65 15.45
C LEU A 88 12.07 -4.44 14.85
N THR A 89 10.98 -3.96 15.48
CA THR A 89 10.28 -2.73 15.08
C THR A 89 11.23 -1.52 15.08
N THR A 90 11.97 -1.32 16.18
CA THR A 90 12.94 -0.21 16.28
C THR A 90 14.04 -0.32 15.22
N ARG A 91 14.57 -1.53 14.99
CA ARG A 91 15.59 -1.77 13.97
C ARG A 91 15.07 -1.51 12.56
N PHE A 92 13.85 -1.95 12.25
CA PHE A 92 13.22 -1.78 10.95
C PHE A 92 12.94 -0.32 10.63
N ARG A 93 12.32 0.44 11.55
CA ARG A 93 12.05 1.87 11.35
C ARG A 93 13.32 2.68 11.08
N ARG A 94 14.38 2.43 11.85
CA ARG A 94 15.70 3.06 11.63
C ARG A 94 16.29 2.73 10.26
N ARG A 95 15.99 1.56 9.69
CA ARG A 95 16.43 1.20 8.33
C ARG A 95 15.56 1.88 7.27
N LEU A 96 14.25 1.96 7.51
CA LEU A 96 13.29 2.63 6.63
C LEU A 96 13.62 4.12 6.46
N GLU A 97 13.94 4.82 7.55
CA GLU A 97 14.37 6.23 7.55
C GLU A 97 15.64 6.50 6.74
N LYS A 98 16.46 5.46 6.50
CA LYS A 98 17.71 5.56 5.75
C LYS A 98 17.55 5.21 4.27
N LEU A 99 16.37 4.79 3.84
CA LEU A 99 16.13 4.53 2.43
C LEU A 99 16.07 5.85 1.66
N PRO A 100 16.67 5.92 0.46
CA PRO A 100 16.49 7.07 -0.39
C PRO A 100 15.01 7.24 -0.74
N PRO A 101 14.53 8.48 -0.94
CA PRO A 101 13.20 8.69 -1.46
C PRO A 101 13.06 7.96 -2.80
N SER A 102 11.85 7.44 -3.07
CA SER A 102 11.56 6.84 -4.38
C SER A 102 11.94 7.84 -5.48
N PRO A 103 12.60 7.40 -6.57
CA PRO A 103 12.91 8.28 -7.68
C PRO A 103 11.61 8.92 -8.16
N LEU A 104 11.61 10.26 -8.26
CA LEU A 104 10.46 10.97 -8.82
C LEU A 104 10.18 10.42 -10.22
N PRO A 105 8.90 10.22 -10.60
CA PRO A 105 8.58 9.93 -11.98
C PRO A 105 9.18 11.03 -12.86
N PRO A 106 9.67 10.70 -14.07
CA PRO A 106 10.15 11.72 -14.99
C PRO A 106 9.06 12.77 -15.17
N PRO A 107 9.42 14.07 -15.24
CA PRO A 107 8.42 15.11 -15.49
C PRO A 107 7.65 14.74 -16.76
N PRO A 108 6.33 14.97 -16.81
CA PRO A 108 5.57 14.76 -18.03
C PRO A 108 6.27 15.54 -19.16
N PRO A 109 6.32 14.99 -20.39
CA PRO A 109 6.90 15.71 -21.51
C PRO A 109 6.24 17.09 -21.58
N SER A 110 7.05 18.15 -21.55
CA SER A 110 6.55 19.52 -21.68
C SER A 110 5.89 19.62 -23.04
N VAL A 111 4.56 19.57 -23.09
CA VAL A 111 3.85 19.94 -24.31
C VAL A 111 4.19 21.41 -24.58
N PRO A 112 4.78 21.76 -25.73
CA PRO A 112 4.94 23.17 -26.06
C PRO A 112 3.57 23.83 -26.04
N ALA A 113 3.49 25.02 -25.45
CA ALA A 113 2.27 25.78 -25.14
C ALA A 113 1.45 26.23 -26.38
N ALA A 114 1.66 25.62 -27.55
CA ALA A 114 1.05 26.02 -28.82
C ALA A 114 -0.29 25.30 -29.13
N ALA A 115 -0.77 24.37 -28.30
CA ALA A 115 -1.98 23.60 -28.60
C ALA A 115 -3.27 24.07 -27.90
N LEU A 116 -3.26 25.23 -27.21
CA LEU A 116 -4.49 25.91 -26.77
C LEU A 116 -4.77 27.16 -27.59
N ALA A 117 -4.62 27.09 -28.93
CA ALA A 117 -5.31 28.02 -29.80
C ALA A 117 -6.76 27.54 -29.93
N VAL A 118 -7.64 28.02 -29.04
CA VAL A 118 -9.08 27.94 -29.24
C VAL A 118 -9.39 28.60 -30.59
N PRO A 119 -9.97 27.90 -31.58
CA PRO A 119 -10.35 28.56 -32.83
C PRO A 119 -11.41 29.64 -32.55
N PRO A 120 -11.36 30.80 -33.22
CA PRO A 120 -12.30 31.88 -32.97
C PRO A 120 -13.72 31.42 -33.28
N ARG A 121 -14.63 31.71 -32.35
CA ARG A 121 -16.08 31.55 -32.52
C ARG A 121 -16.54 32.36 -33.74
N PRO A 122 -17.35 31.80 -34.66
CA PRO A 122 -17.88 32.56 -35.78
C PRO A 122 -18.87 33.65 -35.30
N PRO A 123 -18.92 34.81 -35.97
CA PRO A 123 -19.77 35.92 -35.57
C PRO A 123 -21.25 35.58 -35.74
N ARG A 124 -22.04 36.08 -34.79
CA ARG A 124 -23.49 36.00 -34.75
C ARG A 124 -24.06 36.92 -35.84
N GLY A 125 -24.35 36.36 -37.02
CA GLY A 125 -25.08 37.05 -38.07
C GLY A 125 -26.58 36.96 -37.83
N GLY A 126 -27.20 38.09 -37.49
CA GLY A 126 -28.65 38.25 -37.47
C GLY A 126 -29.25 38.28 -38.87
N GLY A 127 -30.50 37.85 -39.02
CA GLY A 127 -31.24 37.98 -40.27
C GLY A 127 -32.53 37.17 -40.31
N SER A 128 -33.60 37.78 -39.83
CA SER A 128 -35.04 37.63 -40.14
C SER A 128 -35.47 36.63 -41.24
N GLY A 129 -36.54 35.86 -40.97
CA GLY A 129 -37.32 35.25 -42.04
C GLY A 129 -38.38 34.21 -41.63
N LYS A 130 -39.57 34.70 -41.28
CA LYS A 130 -40.94 34.15 -41.48
C LYS A 130 -41.11 32.66 -41.85
N GLY A 131 -42.04 31.99 -41.15
CA GLY A 131 -42.86 30.92 -41.73
C GLY A 131 -43.34 29.83 -40.79
N ALA A 132 -44.51 30.00 -40.19
CA ALA A 132 -45.39 28.88 -39.80
C ALA A 132 -46.06 28.28 -41.09
N PRO A 133 -46.84 27.17 -41.08
CA PRO A 133 -47.42 26.47 -39.92
C PRO A 133 -47.63 24.92 -40.03
N LYS A 134 -48.15 24.34 -38.93
CA LYS A 134 -49.20 23.29 -38.79
C LYS A 134 -48.93 21.77 -39.00
N GLY A 135 -49.56 20.99 -38.11
CA GLY A 135 -50.03 19.59 -38.26
C GLY A 135 -49.28 18.63 -37.32
N ALA A 136 -49.77 18.21 -36.14
CA ALA A 136 -50.97 17.44 -35.81
C ALA A 136 -51.03 16.05 -36.47
N ALA A 137 -50.66 15.03 -35.70
CA ALA A 137 -51.35 13.74 -35.56
C ALA A 137 -50.91 13.10 -34.24
#